data_AF-A0A430AV41-F1
#
_entry.id   AF-A0A430AV41-F1
#
_cell.length_a   1.000
_cell.length_b   1.000
_cell.length_c   1.000
_cell.angle_alpha   90.00
_cell.angle_beta   90.00
_cell.angle_gamma   90.00
#
_symmetry.space_group_name_H-M   'P 1'
#
loop_
_entity.id
_entity.type
_entity.pdbx_description
1 polymer ?
#
loop_
_entity_poly.entity_id
_entity_poly.type
_entity_poly.pdbx_seq_one_letter_code
_entity_poly.pdbx_strand_id
1 'polypeptide(L)'
;MLVPKRVKYRREFRGKMRGEAKGGKDVSFGEYGLQALDSQWITNRQIEAARIAMTRYMKRGGKVWIKIFPHKSYTAKAIGVRMGSGKGAPEGWVAPVKRGKIMFEIAGVDEATAREALRLAAHKLPVRSKFVKREEMGGESNES
;
A
#
# COMPACT_ATOMS: atom_id res chain seq x y z
N MET A 1 -9.82 -7.30 6.41
CA MET A 1 -8.44 -6.75 6.43
C MET A 1 -7.50 -7.75 5.77
N LEU A 2 -6.57 -7.29 4.94
CA LEU A 2 -5.64 -8.15 4.19
C LEU A 2 -4.66 -8.87 5.14
N VAL A 3 -4.53 -10.20 4.96
CA VAL A 3 -3.63 -11.08 5.72
C VAL A 3 -3.18 -12.23 4.81
N PRO A 4 -1.93 -12.72 4.90
CA PRO A 4 -1.50 -13.92 4.20
C PRO A 4 -2.26 -15.17 4.69
N LYS A 5 -2.82 -15.97 3.78
CA LYS A 5 -3.58 -17.19 4.13
C LYS A 5 -2.71 -18.24 4.84
N ARG A 6 -1.46 -18.40 4.41
CA ARG A 6 -0.49 -19.34 4.98
C ARG A 6 0.90 -18.73 4.89
N VAL A 7 1.71 -18.87 5.94
CA VAL A 7 3.12 -18.46 5.95
C VAL A 7 4.01 -19.62 6.33
N LYS A 8 5.20 -19.69 5.70
CA LYS A 8 6.22 -20.68 6.04
C LYS A 8 6.83 -20.41 7.43
N TYR A 9 7.04 -19.13 7.75
CA TYR A 9 7.64 -18.70 9.01
C TYR A 9 6.72 -17.72 9.73
N ARG A 10 6.51 -17.94 11.04
CA ARG A 10 5.64 -17.06 11.85
C ARG A 10 6.30 -15.73 12.23
N ARG A 11 7.63 -15.71 12.37
CA ARG A 11 8.41 -14.56 12.84
C ARG A 11 9.56 -14.28 11.87
N GLU A 12 9.62 -13.06 11.34
CA GLU A 12 10.66 -12.64 10.40
C GLU A 12 11.53 -11.50 10.96
N PHE A 13 12.76 -11.37 10.48
CA PHE A 13 13.57 -10.18 10.78
C PHE A 13 12.91 -8.91 10.23
N ARG A 14 13.09 -7.79 10.93
CA ARG A 14 12.52 -6.50 10.51
C ARG A 14 13.09 -6.02 9.16
N GLY A 15 14.37 -6.30 8.90
CA GLY A 15 15.06 -5.85 7.69
C GLY A 15 15.39 -4.35 7.71
N LYS A 16 15.77 -3.80 6.56
CA LYS A 16 16.17 -2.39 6.39
C LYS A 16 15.35 -1.74 5.27
N MET A 17 14.96 -0.47 5.44
CA MET A 17 14.16 0.31 4.47
C MET A 17 15.01 1.18 3.54
N ARG A 18 16.30 0.84 3.33
CA ARG A 18 17.22 1.63 2.51
C ARG A 18 16.91 1.51 1.02
N GLY A 19 17.22 2.56 0.27
CA GLY A 19 17.12 2.62 -1.19
C GLY A 19 15.71 2.89 -1.70
N GLU A 20 15.58 2.80 -3.03
CA GLU A 20 14.34 3.02 -3.76
C GLU A 20 13.51 1.74 -3.90
N ALA A 21 12.26 1.88 -4.35
CA ALA A 21 11.42 0.74 -4.72
C ALA A 21 12.09 -0.10 -5.82
N LYS A 22 12.12 -1.43 -5.63
CA LYS A 22 12.70 -2.36 -6.62
C LYS A 22 11.88 -2.43 -7.92
N GLY A 23 10.57 -2.18 -7.85
CA GLY A 23 9.66 -2.23 -8.99
C GLY A 23 8.25 -1.82 -8.60
N GLY A 24 7.32 -1.78 -9.56
CA GLY A 24 5.99 -1.18 -9.38
C GLY A 24 6.07 0.32 -9.13
N LYS A 25 6.88 1.00 -9.95
CA LYS A 25 7.05 2.45 -9.94
C LYS A 25 6.08 3.17 -10.87
N ASP A 26 5.57 2.42 -11.85
CA ASP A 26 4.67 2.89 -12.90
C ASP A 26 3.24 2.37 -12.67
N VAL A 27 2.27 3.09 -13.21
CA VAL A 27 0.85 2.71 -13.19
C VAL A 27 0.64 1.62 -14.23
N SER A 28 0.16 0.44 -13.81
CA SER A 28 0.07 -0.72 -14.71
C SER A 28 -1.35 -1.08 -15.15
N PHE A 29 -2.35 -0.91 -14.26
CA PHE A 29 -3.73 -1.32 -14.51
C PHE A 29 -4.67 -0.13 -14.61
N GLY A 30 -4.53 0.84 -13.69
CA GLY A 30 -5.37 2.03 -13.67
C GLY A 30 -4.93 3.13 -14.65
N GLU A 31 -5.65 4.24 -14.61
CA GLU A 31 -5.33 5.48 -15.32
C GLU A 31 -4.55 6.44 -14.41
N TYR A 32 -4.82 6.35 -13.10
CA TYR A 32 -4.24 7.20 -12.06
C TYR A 32 -3.63 6.36 -10.94
N GLY A 33 -2.57 6.85 -10.31
CA GLY A 33 -1.85 6.16 -9.25
C GLY A 33 -1.44 7.06 -8.09
N LEU A 34 -1.29 6.46 -6.91
CA LEU A 34 -0.74 7.09 -5.71
C LEU A 34 0.66 6.57 -5.42
N GLN A 35 1.67 7.38 -5.70
CA GLN A 35 3.08 7.05 -5.50
C GLN A 35 3.55 7.48 -4.10
N ALA A 36 4.31 6.62 -3.41
CA ALA A 36 4.96 6.97 -2.15
C ALA A 36 6.24 7.80 -2.40
N LEU A 37 6.41 8.91 -1.68
CA LEU A 37 7.62 9.72 -1.72
C LEU A 37 8.64 9.33 -0.64
N ASP A 38 8.16 8.75 0.46
CA ASP A 38 8.98 8.29 1.58
C ASP A 38 8.89 6.76 1.76
N SER A 39 9.81 6.21 2.54
CA SER A 39 9.87 4.79 2.86
C SER A 39 9.31 4.52 4.27
N GLN A 40 8.27 3.69 4.39
CA GLN A 40 7.65 3.33 5.67
C GLN A 40 6.95 1.96 5.60
N TRP A 41 6.69 1.35 6.75
CA TRP A 41 5.76 0.22 6.86
C TRP A 41 4.31 0.69 6.87
N ILE A 42 3.50 0.10 5.99
CA ILE A 42 2.07 0.37 5.91
C ILE A 42 1.31 -0.83 6.46
N THR A 43 0.49 -0.62 7.48
CA THR A 43 -0.31 -1.66 8.13
C THR A 43 -1.51 -2.06 7.27
N ASN A 44 -2.02 -3.27 7.48
CA ASN A 44 -3.27 -3.73 6.85
C ASN A 44 -4.47 -2.80 7.15
N ARG A 45 -4.54 -2.18 8.33
CA ARG A 45 -5.57 -1.21 8.72
C ARG A 45 -5.46 0.09 7.92
N GLN A 46 -4.25 0.61 7.70
CA GLN A 46 -4.03 1.80 6.87
C GLN A 46 -4.39 1.55 5.41
N ILE A 47 -4.06 0.39 4.86
CA ILE A 47 -4.45 0.00 3.50
C ILE A 47 -5.98 -0.02 3.37
N GLU A 48 -6.67 -0.61 4.35
CA GLU A 48 -8.13 -0.68 4.36
C GLU A 48 -8.77 0.70 4.51
N ALA A 49 -8.24 1.55 5.40
CA ALA A 49 -8.72 2.91 5.60
C ALA A 49 -8.58 3.77 4.33
N ALA A 50 -7.44 3.66 3.63
CA ALA A 50 -7.24 4.33 2.35
C ALA A 50 -8.20 3.80 1.28
N ARG A 51 -8.39 2.48 1.18
CA ARG A 51 -9.35 1.85 0.25
C ARG A 51 -10.76 2.38 0.46
N ILE A 52 -11.24 2.37 1.71
CA ILE A 52 -12.59 2.84 2.06
C ILE A 52 -12.76 4.33 1.72
N ALA A 53 -11.75 5.16 2.01
CA ALA A 53 -11.80 6.59 1.69
C ALA A 53 -11.99 6.83 0.18
N MET A 54 -11.21 6.14 -0.66
CA MET A 54 -11.31 6.26 -2.11
C MET A 54 -12.66 5.78 -2.63
N THR A 55 -13.08 4.56 -2.28
CA THR A 55 -14.32 3.97 -2.82
C THR A 55 -15.57 4.71 -2.35
N ARG A 56 -15.55 5.28 -1.13
CA ARG A 56 -16.64 6.12 -0.62
C ARG A 56 -16.73 7.42 -1.41
N TYR A 57 -15.61 8.10 -1.67
CA TYR A 57 -15.61 9.36 -2.42
C TYR A 57 -16.10 9.16 -3.86
N MET A 58 -15.64 8.09 -4.52
CA MET A 58 -16.07 7.72 -5.88
C MET A 58 -17.51 7.18 -5.94
N LYS A 59 -18.24 7.13 -4.82
CA LYS A 59 -19.61 6.56 -4.72
C LYS A 59 -19.70 5.13 -5.25
N ARG A 60 -18.63 4.33 -5.08
CA ARG A 60 -18.47 2.97 -5.64
C ARG A 60 -18.48 2.90 -7.17
N GLY A 61 -18.32 4.02 -7.87
CA GLY A 61 -18.00 4.04 -9.29
C GLY A 61 -16.52 3.73 -9.54
N GLY A 62 -16.19 3.35 -10.77
CA GLY A 62 -14.83 3.02 -11.19
C GLY A 62 -14.26 1.74 -10.57
N LYS A 63 -12.96 1.53 -10.79
CA LYS A 63 -12.19 0.40 -10.26
C LYS A 63 -11.00 0.90 -9.45
N VAL A 64 -10.70 0.19 -8.36
CA VAL A 64 -9.56 0.49 -7.47
C VAL A 64 -8.68 -0.75 -7.37
N TRP A 65 -7.40 -0.60 -7.64
CA TRP A 65 -6.39 -1.64 -7.43
C TRP A 65 -5.53 -1.31 -6.23
N ILE A 66 -5.31 -2.30 -5.37
CA ILE A 66 -4.36 -2.23 -4.26
C ILE A 66 -3.07 -2.90 -4.73
N LYS A 67 -1.99 -2.13 -4.89
CA LYS A 67 -0.70 -2.63 -5.43
C LYS A 67 0.28 -3.08 -4.34
N ILE A 68 -0.09 -2.90 -3.07
CA ILE A 68 0.72 -3.31 -1.92
C ILE A 68 -0.01 -4.36 -1.09
N PHE A 69 0.74 -5.36 -0.61
CA PHE A 69 0.18 -6.45 0.20
C PHE A 69 0.96 -6.59 1.52
N PRO A 70 0.27 -6.66 2.67
CA PRO A 70 0.91 -6.76 3.97
C PRO A 70 1.40 -8.20 4.23
N HIS A 71 2.56 -8.53 3.69
CA HIS A 71 3.15 -9.88 3.75
C HIS A 71 4.10 -10.09 4.94
N LYS A 72 4.57 -9.01 5.59
CA LYS A 72 5.56 -9.11 6.67
C LYS A 72 4.87 -9.06 8.03
N SER A 73 5.12 -10.07 8.88
CA SER A 73 4.66 -10.04 10.26
C SER A 73 5.54 -9.14 11.12
N TYR A 74 4.94 -8.37 12.03
CA TYR A 74 5.66 -7.66 13.08
C TYR A 74 5.26 -8.22 14.46
N THR A 75 6.20 -8.17 15.40
CA THR A 75 6.04 -8.74 16.74
C THR A 75 6.18 -7.67 17.80
N ALA A 76 5.39 -7.78 18.87
CA ALA A 76 5.52 -6.97 20.06
C ALA A 76 5.58 -7.84 21.32
N LYS A 77 6.21 -7.30 22.36
CA LYS A 77 6.15 -7.85 23.72
C LYS A 77 5.02 -7.17 24.48
N ALA A 78 4.45 -7.87 25.46
CA ALA A 78 3.42 -7.29 26.32
C ALA A 78 3.96 -6.08 27.10
N ILE A 79 3.07 -5.16 27.46
CA ILE A 79 3.41 -4.00 28.28
C ILE A 79 3.84 -4.48 29.67
N GLY A 80 4.88 -3.86 30.24
CA GLY A 80 5.37 -4.17 31.59
C GLY A 80 6.37 -5.34 31.69
N VAL A 81 6.71 -6.02 30.58
CA VAL A 81 7.71 -7.10 30.63
C VAL A 81 9.13 -6.60 30.37
N ARG A 82 10.12 -7.23 31.02
CA ARG A 82 11.54 -6.92 30.83
C ARG A 82 12.08 -7.42 29.47
N MET A 83 13.28 -6.97 29.14
CA MET A 83 14.08 -7.52 28.04
C MET A 83 14.46 -8.99 28.34
N GLY A 84 14.83 -9.78 27.32
CA GLY A 84 15.06 -11.24 27.46
C GLY A 84 13.88 -12.12 26.99
N SER A 85 13.91 -13.43 27.31
CA SER A 85 12.83 -14.40 27.01
C SER A 85 12.42 -14.55 25.53
N GLY A 86 13.30 -14.14 24.61
CA GLY A 86 13.11 -14.27 23.17
C GLY A 86 12.16 -13.23 22.55
N LYS A 87 11.71 -13.55 21.34
CA LYS A 87 10.91 -12.65 20.49
C LYS A 87 9.42 -12.72 20.87
N GLY A 88 8.76 -11.57 20.83
CA GLY A 88 7.32 -11.44 21.10
C GLY A 88 6.42 -12.19 20.11
N ALA A 89 5.13 -12.21 20.41
CA ALA A 89 4.11 -12.78 19.53
C ALA A 89 3.89 -11.89 18.29
N PRO A 90 3.57 -12.46 17.12
CA PRO A 90 3.12 -11.67 15.97
C PRO A 90 1.83 -10.91 16.32
N GLU A 91 1.86 -9.59 16.15
CA GLU A 91 0.73 -8.71 16.47
C GLU A 91 -0.05 -8.28 15.23
N GLY A 92 0.64 -8.18 14.09
CA GLY A 92 -0.02 -7.84 12.83
C GLY A 92 0.89 -7.94 11.62
N TRP A 93 0.39 -7.38 10.52
CA TRP A 93 1.00 -7.46 9.20
C TRP A 93 1.21 -6.08 8.60
N VAL A 94 2.37 -5.92 7.97
CA VAL A 94 2.78 -4.68 7.30
C VAL A 94 3.28 -4.96 5.88
N ALA A 95 3.08 -3.98 5.01
CA ALA A 95 3.69 -3.87 3.71
C ALA A 95 4.88 -2.90 3.81
N PRO A 96 6.13 -3.37 3.61
CA PRO A 96 7.27 -2.47 3.46
C PRO A 96 7.15 -1.70 2.15
N VAL A 97 6.88 -0.40 2.24
CA VAL A 97 6.78 0.50 1.08
C VAL A 97 8.00 1.40 1.04
N LYS A 98 8.67 1.44 -0.11
CA LYS A 98 9.81 2.32 -0.35
C LYS A 98 9.40 3.49 -1.24
N ARG A 99 10.15 4.58 -1.19
CA ARG A 99 9.99 5.72 -2.11
C ARG A 99 9.94 5.26 -3.58
N GLY A 100 9.09 5.90 -4.37
CA GLY A 100 8.83 5.59 -5.79
C GLY A 100 7.79 4.50 -6.04
N LYS A 101 7.33 3.77 -5.01
CA LYS A 101 6.34 2.68 -5.18
C LYS A 101 4.93 3.23 -5.41
N ILE A 102 4.23 2.72 -6.42
CA ILE A 102 2.78 2.92 -6.59
C ILE A 102 2.02 2.01 -5.61
N MET A 103 1.18 2.61 -4.76
CA MET A 103 0.45 1.91 -3.70
C MET A 103 -0.98 1.55 -4.10
N PHE A 104 -1.63 2.45 -4.83
CA PHE A 104 -3.01 2.32 -5.29
C PHE A 104 -3.13 2.83 -6.71
N GLU A 105 -4.05 2.25 -7.47
CA GLU A 105 -4.42 2.72 -8.80
C GLU A 105 -5.94 2.83 -8.92
N ILE A 106 -6.41 3.77 -9.74
CA ILE A 106 -7.82 4.06 -10.00
C ILE A 106 -8.04 4.16 -11.52
N ALA A 107 -9.18 3.68 -12.00
CA ALA A 107 -9.66 3.91 -13.37
C ALA A 107 -11.19 4.00 -13.42
N GLY A 108 -11.72 4.51 -14.53
CA GLY A 108 -13.16 4.57 -14.80
C GLY A 108 -13.88 5.69 -14.03
N VAL A 109 -13.15 6.78 -13.76
CA VAL A 109 -13.66 8.04 -13.22
C VAL A 109 -12.89 9.19 -13.84
N ASP A 110 -13.47 10.39 -13.83
CA ASP A 110 -12.78 11.60 -14.27
C ASP A 110 -11.56 11.94 -13.38
N GLU A 111 -10.62 12.70 -13.94
CA GLU A 111 -9.39 13.05 -13.24
C GLU A 111 -9.64 13.81 -11.93
N ALA A 112 -10.61 14.74 -11.92
CA ALA A 112 -10.88 15.55 -10.73
C ALA A 112 -11.35 14.65 -9.57
N THR A 113 -12.25 13.70 -9.88
CA THR A 113 -12.70 12.68 -8.94
C THR A 113 -11.54 11.78 -8.47
N ALA A 114 -10.71 11.29 -9.39
CA ALA A 114 -9.56 10.44 -9.05
C ALA A 114 -8.55 11.16 -8.16
N ARG A 115 -8.22 12.41 -8.50
CA ARG A 115 -7.27 13.25 -7.76
C ARG A 115 -7.72 13.48 -6.34
N GLU A 116 -9.00 13.81 -6.15
CA GLU A 116 -9.55 14.06 -4.82
C GLU A 116 -9.69 12.76 -4.01
N ALA A 117 -10.11 11.65 -4.64
CA ALA A 117 -10.14 10.33 -4.00
C ALA A 117 -8.75 9.93 -3.48
N LEU A 118 -7.71 10.09 -4.31
CA LEU A 118 -6.33 9.76 -3.96
C LEU A 118 -5.76 10.71 -2.89
N ARG A 119 -6.14 11.99 -2.89
CA ARG A 119 -5.80 12.94 -1.82
C ARG A 119 -6.37 12.51 -0.48
N LEU A 120 -7.64 12.09 -0.45
CA LEU A 120 -8.28 11.58 0.77
C LEU A 120 -7.64 10.28 1.27
N ALA A 121 -7.24 9.39 0.36
CA ALA A 121 -6.49 8.18 0.70
C ALA A 121 -5.12 8.50 1.29
N ALA A 122 -4.40 9.49 0.74
CA ALA A 122 -3.09 9.92 1.23
C ALA A 122 -3.11 10.31 2.71
N HIS A 123 -4.16 11.01 3.16
CA HIS A 123 -4.34 11.40 4.57
C HIS A 123 -4.52 10.21 5.54
N LYS A 124 -4.72 8.99 5.03
CA LYS A 124 -4.80 7.76 5.84
C LYS A 124 -3.48 7.00 5.91
N LEU A 125 -2.46 7.46 5.20
CA LEU A 125 -1.17 6.78 5.07
C LEU A 125 -0.06 7.54 5.81
N PRO A 126 0.94 6.85 6.37
CA PRO A 126 2.04 7.46 7.12
C PRO A 126 3.20 7.90 6.20
N VAL A 127 2.93 8.20 4.92
CA VAL A 127 3.94 8.58 3.93
C VAL A 127 3.45 9.78 3.13
N ARG A 128 4.36 10.68 2.76
CA ARG A 128 4.07 11.66 1.72
C ARG A 128 3.84 10.93 0.41
N SER A 129 2.93 11.44 -0.40
CA SER A 129 2.54 10.80 -1.65
C SER A 129 2.33 11.80 -2.77
N LYS A 130 2.41 11.30 -4.01
CA LYS A 130 2.23 12.06 -5.23
C LYS A 130 1.17 11.38 -6.11
N PHE A 131 0.30 12.19 -6.69
CA PHE A 131 -0.61 11.76 -7.75
C PHE A 131 0.15 11.59 -9.06
N VAL A 132 -0.03 10.46 -9.72
CA VAL A 132 0.64 10.11 -10.97
C VAL A 132 -0.42 9.67 -11.99
N LYS A 133 -0.28 10.12 -13.24
CA LYS A 133 -1.08 9.61 -14.36
C LYS A 133 -0.30 8.51 -15.06
N ARG A 134 -1.02 7.58 -15.69
CA ARG A 134 -0.38 6.63 -16.61
C ARG A 134 0.18 7.42 -17.80
N GLU A 135 1.47 7.27 -18.04
CA GLU A 135 2.10 7.77 -19.26
C GLU A 135 1.83 6.74 -20.38
N GLU A 136 1.35 7.21 -21.53
CA GLU A 136 1.20 6.37 -22.73
C GLU A 136 2.58 6.05 -23.31
N MET A 137 3.26 5.05 -22.74
CA MET A 137 4.32 4.35 -23.46
C MET A 137 3.66 3.25 -24.29
N GLY A 138 3.38 3.56 -25.57
CA GLY A 138 2.75 2.73 -26.61
C GLY A 138 2.72 1.22 -26.37
N GLY A 139 1.76 0.76 -25.57
CA GLY A 139 1.57 -0.64 -25.22
C GLY A 139 0.12 -1.03 -25.46
N GLU A 140 -0.08 -1.90 -26.45
CA GLU A 140 -1.35 -2.43 -26.93
C GLU A 140 -2.27 -2.83 -25.77
N SER A 141 -3.48 -2.28 -25.78
CA SER A 141 -4.59 -2.79 -25.00
C SER A 141 -4.92 -4.20 -25.48
N ASN A 142 -4.31 -5.21 -24.86
CA ASN A 142 -4.73 -6.60 -25.02
C ASN A 142 -6.11 -6.77 -24.40
N GLU A 143 -7.13 -6.55 -25.22
CA GLU A 143 -8.45 -7.12 -25.04
C GLU A 143 -8.39 -8.59 -25.48
N SER A 144 -8.75 -9.50 -24.57
CA SER A 144 -9.07 -10.90 -24.85
C SER A 144 -10.29 -11.27 -24.03
#